data_AF-A0A7S4JUY3-F1
#
_entry.id   AF-A0A7S4JUY3-F1
#
_cell.length_a   1.000
_cell.length_b   1.000
_cell.length_c   1.000
_cell.angle_alpha   90.00
_cell.angle_beta   90.00
_cell.angle_gamma   90.00
#
_symmetry.space_group_name_H-M   'P 1'
#
loop_
_entity.id
_entity.type
_entity.pdbx_description
1 polymer ?
#
loop_
_entity_poly.entity_id
_entity_poly.type
_entity_poly.pdbx_seq_one_letter_code
_entity_poly.pdbx_strand_id
1 'polypeptide(L)'
;PFVTVELVGGGTFACASRDAESCVNGGKWESASVSSNGFDPQWVGQSVELVASHPELTVLRIVLLSEQHHARVSLHGAKHQPQILGYEALPLDAVRCGIRSVQLRDRHAGRFLFTTLLVKLEQ
;
A
#
# COMPACT_ATOMS: atom_id res chain seq x y z
N PRO A 1 4.39 -1.33 -11.73
CA PRO A 1 4.36 -1.27 -10.25
C PRO A 1 2.95 -1.49 -9.72
N PHE A 2 2.81 -1.84 -8.44
CA PHE A 2 1.52 -1.94 -7.76
C PHE A 2 1.61 -1.44 -6.32
N VAL A 3 0.48 -1.07 -5.75
CA VAL A 3 0.38 -0.58 -4.37
C VAL A 3 -0.23 -1.68 -3.52
N THR A 4 0.30 -1.85 -2.33
CA THR A 4 -0.38 -2.60 -1.29
C THR A 4 -0.66 -1.72 -0.09
N VAL A 5 -1.81 -1.94 0.52
CA VAL A 5 -2.25 -1.22 1.71
C VAL A 5 -2.58 -2.25 2.79
N GLU A 6 -2.03 -2.05 3.98
CA GLU A 6 -2.31 -2.88 5.14
C GLU A 6 -2.43 -2.01 6.40
N LEU A 7 -3.19 -2.49 7.37
CA LEU A 7 -3.21 -1.94 8.72
C LEU A 7 -2.37 -2.85 9.62
N VAL A 8 -1.44 -2.26 10.36
CA VAL A 8 -0.54 -2.97 11.27
C VAL A 8 -0.80 -2.52 12.70
N GLY A 9 -0.92 -3.48 13.63
CA GLY A 9 -1.28 -3.20 15.02
C GLY A 9 -2.80 -3.22 15.24
N GLY A 10 -3.29 -2.34 16.11
CA GLY A 10 -4.74 -2.06 16.21
C GLY A 10 -5.57 -2.90 17.18
N GLY A 11 -4.94 -3.53 18.17
CA GLY A 11 -5.66 -4.26 19.22
C GLY A 11 -6.27 -5.56 18.71
N THR A 12 -7.60 -5.65 18.65
CA THR A 12 -8.34 -6.89 18.35
C THR A 12 -8.61 -7.09 16.86
N PHE A 13 -8.78 -6.02 16.09
CA PHE A 13 -9.13 -6.10 14.67
C PHE A 13 -8.57 -4.92 13.86
N ALA A 14 -7.89 -5.22 12.76
CA ALA A 14 -7.46 -4.26 11.75
C ALA A 14 -7.35 -4.94 10.36
N CYS A 15 -7.94 -4.35 9.31
CA CYS A 15 -7.88 -4.89 7.95
C CYS A 15 -7.90 -3.78 6.89
N ALA A 16 -7.30 -4.09 5.74
CA ALA A 16 -7.51 -3.40 4.49
C ALA A 16 -8.15 -4.38 3.49
N SER A 17 -9.34 -4.06 2.97
CA SER A 17 -10.06 -4.91 2.01
C SER A 17 -10.69 -4.07 0.90
N ARG A 18 -11.23 -4.73 -0.13
CA ARG A 18 -11.99 -4.06 -1.19
C ARG A 18 -13.30 -3.45 -0.65
N ASP A 19 -13.92 -4.14 0.30
CA ASP A 19 -15.19 -3.78 0.94
C ASP A 19 -15.17 -4.26 2.40
N ALA A 20 -15.91 -3.56 3.27
CA ALA A 20 -15.96 -3.85 4.71
C ALA A 20 -16.60 -5.22 5.02
N GLU A 21 -17.43 -5.74 4.12
CA GLU A 21 -18.10 -7.04 4.31
C GLU A 21 -17.15 -8.22 4.14
N SER A 22 -16.13 -8.08 3.30
CA SER A 22 -15.08 -9.09 3.06
C SER A 22 -13.87 -8.95 3.98
N CYS A 23 -13.93 -8.07 4.98
CA CYS A 23 -12.78 -7.75 5.81
C CYS A 23 -12.42 -8.89 6.78
N VAL A 24 -11.18 -9.36 6.69
CA VAL A 24 -10.60 -10.37 7.58
C VAL A 24 -9.48 -9.70 8.38
N ASN A 25 -9.39 -9.99 9.69
CA ASN A 25 -8.34 -9.42 10.53
C ASN A 25 -6.94 -9.74 9.97
N GLY A 26 -6.08 -8.72 9.89
CA GLY A 26 -4.77 -8.81 9.23
C GLY A 26 -4.84 -8.81 7.70
N GLY A 27 -6.03 -8.56 7.13
CA GLY A 27 -6.27 -8.46 5.70
C GLY A 27 -5.46 -7.33 5.07
N LYS A 28 -4.95 -7.60 3.87
CA LYS A 28 -4.14 -6.69 3.07
C LYS A 28 -4.77 -6.54 1.71
N TRP A 29 -4.83 -5.31 1.22
CA TRP A 29 -5.30 -4.99 -0.11
C TRP A 29 -4.14 -4.80 -1.08
N GLU A 30 -4.35 -5.21 -2.32
CA GLU A 30 -3.40 -5.08 -3.42
C GLU A 30 -4.09 -4.48 -4.64
N SER A 31 -3.45 -3.50 -5.26
CA SER A 31 -3.90 -2.90 -6.51
C SER A 31 -3.54 -3.78 -7.71
N ALA A 32 -4.19 -3.57 -8.85
CA ALA A 32 -3.68 -4.07 -10.12
C ALA A 32 -2.27 -3.51 -10.41
N SER A 33 -1.47 -4.29 -11.13
CA SER A 33 -0.16 -3.83 -11.62
C SER A 33 -0.34 -2.90 -12.82
N VAL A 34 0.45 -1.83 -12.85
CA VAL A 34 0.62 -0.94 -14.00
C VAL A 34 1.90 -1.32 -14.72
N SER A 35 1.80 -1.79 -15.96
CA SER A 35 2.95 -2.23 -16.76
C SER A 35 3.64 -1.05 -17.46
N SER A 36 4.97 -1.10 -17.54
CA SER A 36 5.80 -0.15 -18.31
C SER A 36 5.60 1.34 -17.97
N ASN A 37 5.06 1.68 -16.80
CA ASN A 37 4.95 3.05 -16.31
C ASN A 37 5.45 3.18 -14.87
N GLY A 38 6.59 3.85 -14.71
CA GLY A 38 7.16 4.20 -13.41
C GLY A 38 7.21 5.71 -13.12
N PHE A 39 6.82 6.55 -14.08
CA PHE A 39 6.87 8.01 -13.93
C PHE A 39 5.58 8.55 -13.31
N ASP A 40 4.42 8.11 -13.82
CA ASP A 40 3.10 8.54 -13.39
C ASP A 40 2.06 7.40 -13.41
N PRO A 41 2.32 6.26 -12.73
CA PRO A 41 1.37 5.15 -12.71
C PRO A 41 0.02 5.57 -12.11
N GLN A 42 -1.07 5.12 -12.73
CA GLN A 42 -2.44 5.42 -12.29
C GLN A 42 -3.20 4.13 -12.00
N TRP A 43 -3.90 4.10 -10.87
CA TRP A 43 -4.75 2.98 -10.44
C TRP A 43 -6.23 3.39 -10.47
N VAL A 44 -6.71 3.75 -11.66
CA VAL A 44 -8.05 4.31 -11.87
C VAL A 44 -9.13 3.32 -11.42
N GLY A 45 -10.12 3.81 -10.67
CA GLY A 45 -11.27 3.02 -10.21
C GLY A 45 -10.95 2.02 -9.11
N GLN A 46 -9.75 2.06 -8.52
CA GLN A 46 -9.36 1.19 -7.42
C GLN A 46 -9.50 1.91 -6.09
N SER A 47 -10.31 1.34 -5.20
CA SER A 47 -10.52 1.79 -3.82
C SER A 47 -10.26 0.65 -2.85
N VAL A 48 -9.96 1.03 -1.61
CA VAL A 48 -9.72 0.14 -0.48
C VAL A 48 -10.44 0.72 0.73
N GLU A 49 -11.11 -0.14 1.48
CA GLU A 49 -11.71 0.17 2.76
C GLU A 49 -10.78 -0.28 3.89
N LEU A 50 -10.66 0.57 4.90
CA LEU A 50 -9.80 0.36 6.06
C LEU A 50 -10.68 0.28 7.29
N VAL A 51 -10.65 -0.85 7.99
CA VAL A 51 -11.44 -1.05 9.21
C VAL A 51 -10.50 -1.38 10.35
N ALA A 52 -10.57 -0.58 11.42
CA ALA A 52 -9.79 -0.78 12.63
C ALA A 52 -10.68 -0.62 13.86
N SER A 53 -10.52 -1.54 14.82
CA SER A 53 -11.20 -1.48 16.11
C SER A 53 -10.65 -0.36 17.01
N HIS A 54 -9.34 -0.13 16.95
CA HIS A 54 -8.62 0.89 17.75
C HIS A 54 -7.72 1.71 16.82
N PRO A 55 -8.26 2.71 16.10
CA PRO A 55 -7.49 3.51 15.14
C PRO A 55 -6.25 4.17 15.76
N GLU A 56 -6.31 4.57 17.02
CA GLU A 56 -5.23 5.19 17.79
C GLU A 56 -4.05 4.24 18.08
N LEU A 57 -4.26 2.92 17.98
CA LEU A 57 -3.24 1.88 18.11
C LEU A 57 -2.86 1.26 16.76
N THR A 58 -3.39 1.79 15.66
CA THR A 58 -3.24 1.22 14.31
C THR A 58 -2.35 2.10 13.45
N VAL A 59 -1.47 1.46 12.67
CA VAL A 59 -0.65 2.12 11.66
C VAL A 59 -1.13 1.74 10.27
N LEU A 60 -1.46 2.73 9.46
CA LEU A 60 -1.66 2.57 8.02
C LEU A 60 -0.29 2.44 7.34
N ARG A 61 -0.07 1.33 6.64
CA ARG A 61 1.13 1.10 5.84
C ARG A 61 0.77 1.00 4.36
N ILE A 62 1.37 1.87 3.57
CA ILE A 62 1.24 1.90 2.11
C ILE A 62 2.59 1.55 1.52
N VAL A 63 2.64 0.55 0.64
CA VAL A 63 3.88 0.07 0.02
C VAL A 63 3.72 0.05 -1.49
N LEU A 64 4.64 0.70 -2.20
CA LEU A 64 4.79 0.62 -3.64
C LEU A 64 5.80 -0.48 -3.98
N LEU A 65 5.37 -1.44 -4.80
CA LEU A 65 6.14 -2.61 -5.19
C LEU A 65 6.40 -2.61 -6.70
N SER A 66 7.53 -3.18 -7.12
CA SER A 66 7.82 -3.44 -8.52
C SER A 66 6.83 -4.46 -9.07
N GLU A 67 6.53 -4.38 -10.37
CA GLU A 67 5.68 -5.38 -11.03
C GLU A 67 6.22 -6.80 -10.81
N GLN A 68 5.32 -7.75 -10.51
CA GLN A 68 5.65 -9.17 -10.64
C GLN A 68 5.69 -9.48 -12.12
N HIS A 69 6.84 -9.30 -12.78
CA HIS A 69 6.99 -9.90 -14.10
C HIS A 69 6.71 -11.40 -13.95
N HIS A 70 5.67 -11.88 -14.63
CA HIS A 70 5.35 -13.30 -14.81
C HIS A 70 6.63 -14.10 -14.81
N ALA A 71 6.81 -14.93 -13.78
CA ALA A 71 7.89 -15.88 -13.56
C ALA A 71 8.78 -16.09 -14.79
N ARG A 72 9.69 -15.15 -15.07
CA ARG A 72 10.91 -15.49 -15.76
C ARG A 72 11.61 -16.33 -14.71
N VAL A 73 11.47 -17.63 -14.86
CA VAL A 73 12.27 -18.63 -14.16
C VAL A 73 13.69 -18.12 -14.29
N SER A 74 14.17 -17.47 -13.24
CA SER A 74 15.59 -17.17 -13.13
C SER A 74 16.27 -18.52 -13.30
N LEU A 75 17.38 -18.58 -14.04
CA LEU A 75 18.11 -19.81 -14.38
C LEU A 75 18.51 -20.66 -13.15
N HIS A 76 18.16 -20.23 -11.92
CA HIS A 76 18.43 -20.84 -10.63
C HIS A 76 17.16 -21.12 -9.79
N GLY A 77 15.96 -21.06 -10.37
CA GLY A 77 14.71 -21.50 -9.70
C GLY A 77 14.22 -20.59 -8.55
N ALA A 78 14.80 -19.41 -8.37
CA ALA A 78 14.36 -18.47 -7.34
C ALA A 78 13.15 -17.68 -7.82
N LYS A 79 12.01 -17.80 -7.11
CA LYS A 79 10.82 -16.96 -7.31
C LYS A 79 11.23 -15.50 -7.21
N HIS A 80 11.05 -14.72 -8.27
CA HIS A 80 11.23 -13.27 -8.22
C HIS A 80 10.19 -12.69 -7.26
N GLN A 81 10.65 -12.27 -6.08
CA GLN A 81 9.80 -11.51 -5.16
C GLN A 81 9.70 -10.05 -5.63
N PRO A 82 8.53 -9.41 -5.49
CA PRO A 82 8.39 -7.98 -5.75
C PRO A 82 9.41 -7.18 -4.93
N GLN A 83 10.09 -6.24 -5.56
CA GLN A 83 10.98 -5.31 -4.87
C GLN A 83 10.18 -4.14 -4.31
N ILE A 84 10.45 -3.74 -3.06
CA ILE A 84 9.92 -2.50 -2.49
C ILE A 84 10.57 -1.31 -3.19
N LEU A 85 9.75 -0.52 -3.88
CA LEU A 85 10.14 0.73 -4.53
C LEU A 85 10.03 1.90 -3.55
N GLY A 86 9.04 1.86 -2.66
CA GLY A 86 8.91 2.82 -1.58
C GLY A 86 7.79 2.46 -0.63
N TYR A 87 7.76 3.07 0.55
CA TYR A 87 6.67 2.90 1.50
C TYR A 87 6.44 4.15 2.34
N GLU A 88 5.28 4.24 2.97
CA GLU A 88 5.03 5.19 4.06
C GLU A 88 4.19 4.49 5.13
N ALA A 89 4.41 4.85 6.39
CA ALA A 89 3.72 4.29 7.54
C ALA A 89 3.27 5.44 8.45
N LEU A 90 1.95 5.54 8.66
CA LEU A 90 1.33 6.65 9.37
C LEU A 90 0.40 6.11 10.46
N PRO A 91 0.37 6.71 11.65
CA PRO A 91 -0.71 6.45 12.61
C PRO A 91 -2.07 6.68 11.92
N LEU A 92 -3.00 5.74 12.06
CA LEU A 92 -4.28 5.79 11.35
C LEU A 92 -5.13 6.97 11.83
N ASP A 93 -5.06 7.32 13.11
CA ASP A 93 -5.69 8.49 13.72
C ASP A 93 -5.15 9.84 13.19
N ALA A 94 -3.92 9.86 12.65
CA ALA A 94 -3.31 11.05 12.06
C ALA A 94 -3.69 11.25 10.57
N VAL A 95 -4.38 10.28 9.96
CA VAL A 95 -4.77 10.33 8.54
C VAL A 95 -5.91 11.34 8.36
N ARG A 96 -5.70 12.31 7.45
CA ARG A 96 -6.68 13.38 7.17
C ARG A 96 -7.42 13.10 5.86
N CYS A 97 -8.76 13.16 5.89
CA CYS A 97 -9.62 13.03 4.71
C CYS A 97 -9.30 14.05 3.61
N GLY A 98 -9.74 13.77 2.39
CA GLY A 98 -9.56 14.58 1.19
C GLY A 98 -8.43 14.07 0.30
N ILE A 99 -8.05 14.89 -0.68
CA ILE A 99 -6.93 14.58 -1.57
C ILE A 99 -5.62 14.90 -0.84
N ARG A 100 -4.73 13.91 -0.76
CA ARG A 100 -3.45 13.99 -0.02
C ARG A 100 -2.31 13.44 -0.87
N SER A 101 -1.15 14.08 -0.72
CA SER A 101 0.12 13.56 -1.21
C SER A 101 0.80 12.79 -0.07
N VAL A 102 1.10 11.52 -0.32
CA VAL A 102 1.86 10.65 0.59
C VAL A 102 3.29 10.61 0.06
N GLN A 103 4.22 11.17 0.85
CA GLN A 103 5.63 11.11 0.53
C GLN A 103 6.15 9.69 0.77
N LEU A 104 6.72 9.04 -0.25
CA LEU A 104 7.27 7.71 -0.07
C LEU A 104 8.70 7.77 0.46
N ARG A 105 9.07 6.72 1.18
CA ARG A 105 10.41 6.47 1.73
C ARG A 105 11.03 5.23 1.10
N ASP A 106 12.35 5.22 1.00
CA ASP A 106 13.11 4.04 0.61
C ASP A 106 13.23 3.03 1.76
N ARG A 107 13.87 1.89 1.50
CA ARG A 107 14.11 0.82 2.50
C ARG A 107 14.97 1.25 3.71
N HIS A 108 15.63 2.40 3.63
CA HIS A 108 16.45 2.98 4.69
C HIS A 108 15.71 4.11 5.43
N ALA A 109 14.40 4.25 5.21
CA ALA A 109 13.55 5.33 5.72
C ALA A 109 13.94 6.73 5.22
N GLY A 110 14.78 6.83 4.19
CA GLY A 110 15.11 8.05 3.50
C GLY A 110 13.94 8.52 2.63
N ARG A 111 13.63 9.81 2.65
CA ARG A 111 12.55 10.37 1.82
C ARG A 111 13.02 10.50 0.37
N PHE A 112 12.21 10.04 -0.57
CA PHE A 112 12.40 10.45 -1.96
C PHE A 112 12.08 11.94 -2.11
N LEU A 113 12.78 12.65 -2.99
CA LEU A 113 12.54 14.08 -3.21
C LEU A 113 11.30 14.33 -4.07
N PHE A 114 11.07 13.48 -5.07
CA PHE A 114 10.06 13.71 -6.12
C PHE A 114 9.08 12.53 -6.29
N THR A 115 9.08 11.58 -5.35
CA THR A 115 8.22 10.39 -5.42
C THR A 115 7.10 10.52 -4.40
N THR A 116 5.91 10.79 -4.90
CA THR A 116 4.69 10.96 -4.11
C THR A 116 3.59 10.06 -4.64
N LEU A 117 2.79 9.51 -3.73
CA LEU A 117 1.54 8.85 -4.08
C LEU A 117 0.37 9.81 -3.79
N LEU A 118 -0.44 10.10 -4.80
CA LEU A 118 -1.66 10.89 -4.63
C LEU A 118 -2.81 9.94 -4.24
N VAL A 119 -3.48 10.23 -3.13
CA VAL A 119 -4.60 9.43 -2.61
C VAL A 119 -5.79 10.32 -2.29
N LYS A 120 -7.00 9.78 -2.43
CA LYS A 120 -8.23 10.36 -1.91
C LYS A 120 -8.67 9.53 -0.71
N LEU A 121 -8.87 10.19 0.42
CA LEU A 121 -9.23 9.55 1.68
C LEU A 121 -10.62 10.02 2.11
N GLU A 122 -11.48 9.08 2.47
CA GLU A 122 -12.86 9.31 2.90
C GLU A 122 -13.08 8.58 4.24
N GLN A 123 -14.00 9.09 5.05
CA GLN A 123 -14.38 8.56 6.36
C GLN A 123 -15.86 8.15 6.32
#